data_AF-A0A3D4T0T0-F1
#
_entry.id   AF-A0A3D4T0T0-F1
#
_cell.length_a   1.000
_cell.length_b   1.000
_cell.length_c   1.000
_cell.angle_alpha   90.00
_cell.angle_beta   90.00
_cell.angle_gamma   90.00
#
_symmetry.space_group_name_H-M   'P 1'
#
loop_
_entity.id
_entity.type
_entity.pdbx_description
1 polymer ?
#
loop_
_entity_poly.entity_id
_entity_poly.type
_entity_poly.pdbx_seq_one_letter_code
_entity_poly.pdbx_strand_id
1 'polypeptide(L)'
;MTGADGLDYDPDECRIGIRAGHSIFHVTVWHPHWGSAKTAALRAGLFGGTGETAAPDVAVARALLDAALGADVAATWIGDVAVTDHSPEHAVGMADLRALIDRMADAATDPDGRPGHTELTMEVDGADATVRTIVPLAPTVAPGRDRHVQVALHIDPFRATDLTGAQVRSTVLATEDALSDTVRENHAGLLVAVVHRGGEGTGEPGSGLEGVGLDDVVTLHYYLGAASGAVSGASGDAASGEVSAGASAAAGAAATELDHVINTLRATVDTWELGAASLTDDADPTWSAVQRFRV
;
A
#
# COMPACT_ATOMS: atom_id res chain seq x y z
N MET A 1 2.04 25.77 12.75
CA MET A 1 3.44 25.29 12.74
C MET A 1 4.32 26.37 12.13
N THR A 2 5.58 26.51 12.55
CA THR A 2 6.46 27.54 11.97
C THR A 2 7.31 26.95 10.85
N GLY A 3 7.28 27.55 9.66
CA GLY A 3 8.09 27.16 8.52
C GLY A 3 9.55 27.62 8.65
N ALA A 4 10.42 27.11 7.76
CA ALA A 4 11.83 27.53 7.70
C ALA A 4 12.01 29.01 7.30
N ASP A 5 10.97 29.59 6.71
CA ASP A 5 10.81 31.01 6.39
C ASP A 5 10.40 31.87 7.59
N GLY A 6 10.14 31.26 8.76
CA GLY A 6 9.71 31.96 9.97
C GLY A 6 8.23 32.34 9.99
N LEU A 7 7.43 31.92 8.99
CA LEU A 7 5.98 32.15 8.97
C LEU A 7 5.26 31.05 9.75
N ASP A 8 4.18 31.42 10.43
CA ASP A 8 3.30 30.48 11.09
C ASP A 8 2.19 30.03 10.14
N TYR A 9 2.12 28.73 9.91
CA TYR A 9 1.15 28.08 9.04
C TYR A 9 0.09 27.35 9.88
N ASP A 10 -1.18 27.66 9.63
CA ASP A 10 -2.31 26.96 10.24
C ASP A 10 -2.88 25.93 9.25
N PRO A 11 -2.89 24.63 9.58
CA PRO A 11 -3.51 23.61 8.72
C PRO A 11 -4.97 23.92 8.35
N ASP A 12 -5.73 24.59 9.22
CA ASP A 12 -7.14 24.90 8.97
C ASP A 12 -7.35 25.99 7.91
N GLU A 13 -6.32 26.80 7.63
CA GLU A 13 -6.33 27.81 6.56
C GLU A 13 -5.98 27.23 5.19
N CYS A 14 -5.52 25.97 5.13
CA CYS A 14 -5.16 25.31 3.88
C CYS A 14 -6.36 25.13 2.94
N ARG A 15 -6.10 25.27 1.64
CA ARG A 15 -7.03 24.90 0.57
C ARG A 15 -6.43 23.76 -0.23
N ILE A 16 -7.19 22.69 -0.37
CA ILE A 16 -6.69 21.42 -0.90
C ILE A 16 -7.47 21.09 -2.16
N GLY A 17 -6.77 21.09 -3.29
CA GLY A 17 -7.25 20.47 -4.52
C GLY A 17 -7.08 18.96 -4.40
N ILE A 18 -8.14 18.20 -4.62
CA ILE A 18 -8.12 16.74 -4.52
C ILE A 18 -8.23 16.15 -5.92
N ARG A 19 -7.29 15.25 -6.23
CA ARG A 19 -7.39 14.32 -7.34
C ARG A 19 -7.47 12.92 -6.73
N ALA A 20 -8.66 12.33 -6.73
CA ALA A 20 -8.84 10.96 -6.27
C ALA A 20 -8.06 10.01 -7.18
N GLY A 21 -7.18 9.22 -6.57
CA GLY A 21 -6.74 7.94 -7.10
C GLY A 21 -7.79 6.87 -6.81
N HIS A 22 -7.51 5.62 -7.19
CA HIS A 22 -8.43 4.50 -6.99
C HIS A 22 -8.51 4.04 -5.52
N SER A 23 -7.39 4.16 -4.80
CA SER A 23 -7.15 3.65 -3.45
C SER A 23 -6.47 4.67 -2.52
N ILE A 24 -6.04 5.82 -3.06
CA ILE A 24 -5.39 6.92 -2.35
C ILE A 24 -5.84 8.27 -2.91
N PHE A 25 -5.53 9.37 -2.21
CA PHE A 25 -5.73 10.73 -2.70
C PHE A 25 -4.40 11.37 -3.11
N HIS A 26 -4.34 11.94 -4.32
CA HIS A 26 -3.29 12.88 -4.69
C HIS A 26 -3.81 14.30 -4.42
N VAL A 27 -2.99 15.12 -3.78
CA VAL A 27 -3.43 16.43 -3.29
C VAL A 27 -2.52 17.54 -3.79
N THR A 28 -3.15 18.67 -4.10
CA THR A 28 -2.47 19.95 -4.36
C THR A 28 -2.81 20.89 -3.23
N VAL A 29 -1.81 21.29 -2.45
CA VAL A 29 -2.00 22.13 -1.26
C VAL A 29 -1.66 23.59 -1.59
N TRP A 30 -2.49 24.49 -1.07
CA TRP A 30 -2.24 25.93 -1.03
C TRP A 30 -2.49 26.48 0.38
N HIS A 31 -1.67 27.44 0.81
CA HIS A 31 -1.87 28.18 2.05
C HIS A 31 -1.95 29.69 1.75
N PRO A 32 -2.71 30.50 2.52
CA PRO A 32 -2.77 31.95 2.33
C PRO A 32 -1.41 32.66 2.36
N HIS A 33 -0.47 32.17 3.16
CA HIS A 33 0.92 32.66 3.18
C HIS A 33 1.73 32.34 1.91
N TRP A 34 1.24 31.46 1.04
CA TRP A 34 1.87 31.19 -0.25
C TRP A 34 1.31 32.08 -1.34
N GLY A 35 2.20 32.50 -2.25
CA GLY A 35 1.79 33.20 -3.44
C GLY A 35 2.94 33.81 -4.21
N SER A 36 2.69 34.11 -5.49
CA SER A 36 3.62 34.93 -6.27
C SER A 36 3.67 36.36 -5.72
N ALA A 37 4.78 37.07 -6.00
CA ALA A 37 4.90 38.50 -5.72
C ALA A 37 3.74 39.32 -6.32
N LYS A 38 3.17 38.87 -7.45
CA LYS A 38 2.00 39.49 -8.08
C LYS A 38 0.73 39.28 -7.26
N THR A 39 0.53 38.08 -6.72
CA THR A 39 -0.60 37.74 -5.84
C THR A 39 -0.49 38.49 -4.51
N ALA A 40 0.71 38.63 -3.96
CA ALA A 40 1.00 39.43 -2.77
C ALA A 40 0.65 40.91 -2.98
N ALA A 41 1.09 41.49 -4.10
CA ALA A 41 0.80 42.88 -4.46
C ALA A 41 -0.70 43.15 -4.66
N LEU A 42 -1.42 42.22 -5.30
CA LEU A 42 -2.87 42.28 -5.44
C LEU A 42 -3.57 42.28 -4.08
N ARG A 43 -3.14 41.41 -3.16
CA ARG A 43 -3.72 41.30 -1.82
C ARG A 43 -3.45 42.54 -0.97
N ALA A 44 -2.24 43.08 -1.04
CA ALA A 44 -1.87 44.33 -0.39
C ALA A 44 -2.69 45.52 -0.90
N GLY A 45 -2.93 45.58 -2.22
CA GLY A 45 -3.73 46.63 -2.84
C GLY A 45 -5.24 46.53 -2.56
N LEU A 46 -5.80 45.32 -2.49
CA LEU A 46 -7.24 45.09 -2.28
C LEU A 46 -7.65 45.07 -0.81
N PHE A 47 -6.79 44.58 0.07
CA PHE A 47 -7.12 44.31 1.49
C PHE A 47 -6.23 45.08 2.48
N GLY A 48 -5.31 45.92 2.00
CA GLY A 48 -4.47 46.77 2.85
C GLY A 48 -3.43 46.04 3.69
N GLY A 49 -3.21 44.73 3.45
CA GLY A 49 -2.29 43.90 4.23
C GLY A 49 -0.86 43.91 3.68
N THR A 50 0.14 44.09 4.56
CA THR A 50 1.57 43.93 4.24
C THR A 50 2.02 42.46 4.32
N GLY A 51 1.16 41.53 3.92
CA GLY A 51 1.39 40.10 4.12
C GLY A 51 2.62 39.64 3.35
N GLU A 52 3.66 39.25 4.08
CA GLU A 52 4.82 38.56 3.54
C GLU A 52 4.34 37.22 2.95
N THR A 53 4.68 36.98 1.68
CA THR A 53 4.32 35.73 1.00
C THR A 53 5.57 34.91 0.77
N ALA A 54 5.50 33.64 1.13
CA ALA A 54 6.54 32.67 0.84
C ALA A 54 6.28 31.93 -0.47
N ALA A 55 7.34 31.36 -1.04
CA ALA A 55 7.20 30.39 -2.11
C ALA A 55 6.52 29.12 -1.56
N PRO A 56 5.67 28.44 -2.35
CA PRO A 56 5.08 27.16 -1.94
C PRO A 56 6.16 26.11 -1.67
N ASP A 57 6.01 25.36 -0.58
CA ASP A 57 6.99 24.36 -0.14
C ASP A 57 6.30 23.02 0.16
N VAL A 58 6.72 21.97 -0.54
CA VAL A 58 6.20 20.61 -0.39
C VAL A 58 6.48 20.04 1.00
N ALA A 59 7.62 20.36 1.62
CA ALA A 59 7.96 19.89 2.96
C ALA A 59 7.00 20.49 4.01
N VAL A 60 6.70 21.78 3.89
CA VAL A 60 5.70 22.45 4.74
C VAL A 60 4.30 21.87 4.47
N ALA A 61 3.92 21.65 3.21
CA ALA A 61 2.65 21.04 2.87
C ALA A 61 2.46 19.64 3.49
N ARG A 62 3.48 18.78 3.41
CA ARG A 62 3.46 17.45 4.05
C ARG A 62 3.32 17.57 5.55
N ALA A 63 4.08 18.46 6.17
CA ALA A 63 4.05 18.64 7.60
C ALA A 63 2.72 19.24 8.11
N LEU A 64 2.03 20.06 7.30
CA LEU A 64 0.66 20.51 7.55
C LEU A 64 -0.36 19.37 7.46
N LEU A 65 -0.23 18.50 6.46
CA LEU A 65 -1.07 17.29 6.32
C LEU A 65 -0.86 16.35 7.52
N ASP A 66 0.39 16.09 7.90
CA ASP A 66 0.73 15.25 9.06
C ASP A 66 0.18 15.83 10.36
N ALA A 67 0.27 17.16 10.54
CA ALA A 67 -0.25 17.83 11.73
C ALA A 67 -1.78 17.72 11.85
N ALA A 68 -2.52 17.76 10.72
CA ALA A 68 -3.97 17.76 10.74
C ALA A 68 -4.61 16.36 10.69
N LEU A 69 -4.02 15.45 9.91
CA LEU A 69 -4.53 14.10 9.69
C LEU A 69 -3.89 13.09 10.66
N GLY A 70 -2.68 13.38 11.14
CA GLY A 70 -1.78 12.40 11.75
C GLY A 70 -0.87 11.77 10.69
N ALA A 71 0.41 11.61 11.02
CA ALA A 71 1.44 11.11 10.10
C ALA A 71 1.08 9.73 9.51
N ASP A 72 0.52 8.83 10.31
CA ASP A 72 0.15 7.48 9.85
C ASP A 72 -1.01 7.52 8.84
N VAL A 73 -2.02 8.35 9.10
CA VAL A 73 -3.17 8.53 8.20
C VAL A 73 -2.71 9.18 6.89
N ALA A 74 -1.88 10.22 6.98
CA ALA A 74 -1.31 10.89 5.82
C ALA A 74 -0.47 9.91 4.98
N ALA A 75 0.43 9.15 5.60
CA ALA A 75 1.24 8.14 4.91
C ALA A 75 0.40 7.03 4.25
N THR A 76 -0.74 6.68 4.86
CA THR A 76 -1.65 5.62 4.39
C THR A 76 -2.53 6.06 3.21
N TRP A 77 -3.07 7.28 3.25
CA TRP A 77 -4.12 7.69 2.33
C TRP A 77 -3.72 8.80 1.35
N ILE A 78 -2.60 9.48 1.60
CA ILE A 78 -2.10 10.53 0.71
C ILE A 78 -0.94 9.98 -0.12
N GLY A 79 -1.08 10.10 -1.44
CA GLY A 79 -0.05 9.79 -2.41
C GLY A 79 0.82 11.01 -2.70
N ASP A 80 0.75 11.49 -3.95
CA ASP A 80 1.50 12.68 -4.36
C ASP A 80 0.97 13.94 -3.68
N VAL A 81 1.91 14.74 -3.19
CA VAL A 81 1.64 16.05 -2.62
C VAL A 81 2.30 17.09 -3.52
N ALA A 82 1.47 17.82 -4.25
CA ALA A 82 1.87 19.00 -5.00
C ALA A 82 1.56 20.27 -4.20
N VAL A 83 2.25 21.35 -4.54
CA VAL A 83 1.99 22.69 -3.98
C VAL A 83 1.75 23.69 -5.10
N THR A 84 1.03 24.75 -4.78
CA THR A 84 0.69 25.81 -5.75
C THR A 84 0.74 27.18 -5.08
N ASP A 85 0.90 28.23 -5.88
CA ASP A 85 0.94 29.63 -5.45
C ASP A 85 -0.43 30.33 -5.49
N HIS A 86 -1.48 29.61 -5.89
CA HIS A 86 -2.86 30.09 -5.92
C HIS A 86 -3.80 28.99 -5.43
N SER A 87 -4.92 29.38 -4.82
CA SER A 87 -5.94 28.40 -4.38
C SER A 87 -6.41 27.55 -5.56
N PRO A 88 -6.40 26.21 -5.45
CA PRO A 88 -6.95 25.34 -6.49
C PRO A 88 -8.45 25.61 -6.71
N GLU A 89 -8.91 25.34 -7.94
CA GLU A 89 -10.34 25.34 -8.25
C GLU A 89 -11.04 24.21 -7.46
N HIS A 90 -12.24 24.48 -6.95
CA HIS A 90 -13.00 23.53 -6.13
C HIS A 90 -12.26 22.98 -4.89
N ALA A 91 -11.29 23.74 -4.36
CA ALA A 91 -10.54 23.33 -3.20
C ALA A 91 -11.43 23.15 -1.95
N VAL A 92 -11.11 22.12 -1.17
CA VAL A 92 -11.75 21.84 0.12
C VAL A 92 -10.85 22.24 1.29
N GLY A 93 -11.41 22.31 2.49
CA GLY A 93 -10.63 22.50 3.71
C GLY A 93 -10.02 21.17 4.22
N MET A 94 -9.12 21.28 5.20
CA MET A 94 -8.47 20.12 5.81
C MET A 94 -9.47 19.18 6.52
N ALA A 95 -10.51 19.73 7.15
CA ALA A 95 -11.60 18.97 7.77
C ALA A 95 -12.40 18.14 6.74
N ASP A 96 -12.64 18.69 5.56
CA ASP A 96 -13.36 17.98 4.48
C ASP A 96 -12.51 16.87 3.88
N LEU A 97 -11.19 17.08 3.73
CA LEU A 97 -10.25 16.04 3.33
C LEU A 97 -10.27 14.87 4.34
N ARG A 98 -10.24 15.18 5.64
CA ARG A 98 -10.35 14.16 6.69
C ARG A 98 -11.64 13.37 6.57
N ALA A 99 -12.77 14.04 6.40
CA ALA A 99 -14.06 13.37 6.22
C ALA A 99 -14.13 12.52 4.94
N LEU A 100 -13.41 12.90 3.88
CA LEU A 100 -13.28 12.07 2.67
C LEU A 100 -12.46 10.81 2.92
N ILE A 101 -11.35 10.93 3.65
CA ILE A 101 -10.51 9.79 4.05
C ILE A 101 -11.29 8.82 4.93
N ASP A 102 -11.99 9.32 5.95
CA ASP A 102 -12.78 8.48 6.86
C ASP A 102 -13.84 7.68 6.08
N ARG A 103 -14.54 8.33 5.14
CA ARG A 103 -15.52 7.64 4.27
C ARG A 103 -14.88 6.57 3.39
N MET A 104 -13.68 6.82 2.87
CA MET A 104 -12.98 5.84 2.03
C MET A 104 -12.47 4.68 2.87
N ALA A 105 -11.98 4.94 4.08
CA ALA A 105 -11.56 3.92 5.04
C ALA A 105 -12.73 3.01 5.43
N ASP A 106 -13.88 3.58 5.78
CA ASP A 106 -15.09 2.82 6.13
C ASP A 106 -15.57 1.94 4.97
N ALA A 107 -15.56 2.48 3.74
CA ALA A 107 -15.94 1.75 2.54
C ALA A 107 -14.94 0.65 2.15
N ALA A 108 -13.70 0.77 2.60
CA ALA A 108 -12.62 -0.16 2.31
C ALA A 108 -12.53 -1.31 3.31
N THR A 109 -13.43 -1.40 4.29
CA THR A 109 -13.50 -2.55 5.22
C THR A 109 -14.72 -3.41 4.98
N ASP A 110 -14.55 -4.72 5.06
CA ASP A 110 -15.66 -5.69 5.03
C ASP A 110 -16.40 -5.73 6.39
N PRO A 111 -17.55 -6.43 6.49
CA PRO A 111 -18.29 -6.54 7.75
C PRO A 111 -17.51 -7.19 8.91
N ASP A 112 -16.45 -7.94 8.62
CA ASP A 112 -15.57 -8.57 9.60
C ASP A 112 -14.41 -7.65 10.03
N GLY A 113 -14.38 -6.41 9.51
CA GLY A 113 -13.34 -5.42 9.78
C GLY A 113 -12.03 -5.68 9.05
N ARG A 114 -12.03 -6.53 8.02
CA ARG A 114 -10.84 -6.80 7.20
C ARG A 114 -10.77 -5.82 6.02
N PRO A 115 -9.56 -5.48 5.55
CA PRO A 115 -9.40 -4.71 4.32
C PRO A 115 -10.07 -5.41 3.14
N GLY A 116 -10.96 -4.69 2.47
CA GLY A 116 -11.55 -5.08 1.20
C GLY A 116 -10.48 -5.10 0.11
N HIS A 117 -10.69 -5.96 -0.88
CA HIS A 117 -9.84 -6.01 -2.06
C HIS A 117 -10.47 -5.20 -3.19
N THR A 118 -9.63 -4.53 -3.96
CA THR A 118 -9.99 -3.87 -5.21
C THR A 118 -9.17 -4.45 -6.35
N GLU A 119 -9.71 -4.38 -7.57
CA GLU A 119 -9.02 -4.81 -8.79
C GLU A 119 -8.58 -3.58 -9.58
N LEU A 120 -7.34 -3.62 -10.05
CA LEU A 120 -6.67 -2.60 -10.83
C LEU A 120 -6.17 -3.23 -12.13
N THR A 121 -6.31 -2.52 -13.25
CA THR A 121 -5.62 -2.87 -14.49
C THR A 121 -4.51 -1.85 -14.71
N MET A 122 -3.27 -2.32 -14.79
CA MET A 122 -2.10 -1.45 -14.91
C MET A 122 -0.93 -2.18 -15.59
N GLU A 123 0.04 -1.42 -16.09
CA GLU A 123 1.30 -1.98 -16.55
C GLU A 123 2.22 -2.29 -15.35
N VAL A 124 2.77 -3.49 -15.30
CA VAL A 124 3.73 -3.92 -14.27
C VAL A 124 4.94 -4.55 -14.95
N ASP A 125 6.10 -3.93 -14.75
CA ASP A 125 7.38 -4.31 -15.38
C ASP A 125 7.29 -4.39 -16.92
N GLY A 126 6.56 -3.45 -17.53
CA GLY A 126 6.45 -3.33 -18.98
C GLY A 126 5.38 -4.19 -19.64
N ALA A 127 4.51 -4.86 -18.87
CA ALA A 127 3.42 -5.68 -19.40
C ALA A 127 2.10 -5.39 -18.69
N ASP A 128 0.99 -5.52 -19.42
CA ASP A 128 -0.35 -5.41 -18.84
C ASP A 128 -0.58 -6.46 -17.76
N ALA A 129 -1.11 -6.02 -16.62
CA ALA A 129 -1.43 -6.87 -15.49
C ALA A 129 -2.75 -6.47 -14.83
N THR A 130 -3.43 -7.50 -14.31
CA THR A 130 -4.54 -7.33 -13.36
C THR A 130 -3.98 -7.51 -11.96
N VAL A 131 -4.12 -6.48 -11.12
CA VAL A 131 -3.67 -6.47 -9.73
C VAL A 131 -4.88 -6.44 -8.81
N ARG A 132 -5.03 -7.47 -7.98
CA ARG A 132 -6.00 -7.49 -6.89
C ARG A 132 -5.27 -7.14 -5.59
N THR A 133 -5.61 -6.00 -4.97
CA THR A 133 -4.91 -5.49 -3.78
C THR A 133 -5.87 -5.08 -2.67
N ILE A 134 -5.42 -5.11 -1.41
CA ILE A 134 -6.19 -4.55 -0.30
C ILE A 134 -6.25 -3.02 -0.36
N VAL A 135 -7.29 -2.44 0.26
CA VAL A 135 -7.42 -0.98 0.45
C VAL A 135 -7.62 -0.67 1.94
N PRO A 136 -6.85 0.27 2.53
CA PRO A 136 -5.64 0.84 1.98
C PRO A 136 -4.49 -0.17 1.97
N LEU A 137 -3.58 -0.06 1.01
CA LEU A 137 -2.35 -0.86 0.98
C LEU A 137 -1.25 -0.15 1.78
N ALA A 138 -1.23 -0.38 3.10
CA ALA A 138 -0.28 0.26 4.01
C ALA A 138 0.01 -0.57 5.27
N PRO A 139 1.20 -0.45 5.89
CA PRO A 139 1.55 -1.17 7.12
C PRO A 139 0.58 -0.93 8.29
N THR A 140 -0.11 0.21 8.30
CA THR A 140 -1.08 0.60 9.33
C THR A 140 -2.28 -0.35 9.42
N VAL A 141 -2.61 -1.07 8.35
CA VAL A 141 -3.68 -2.09 8.38
C VAL A 141 -3.24 -3.38 9.07
N ALA A 142 -1.94 -3.53 9.34
CA ALA A 142 -1.34 -4.76 9.81
C ALA A 142 -0.03 -4.51 10.60
N PRO A 143 -0.09 -3.79 11.73
CA PRO A 143 1.11 -3.45 12.50
C PRO A 143 1.92 -4.69 12.90
N GLY A 144 3.25 -4.63 12.74
CA GLY A 144 4.17 -5.71 13.10
C GLY A 144 4.28 -6.82 12.05
N ARG A 145 3.61 -6.69 10.90
CA ARG A 145 3.80 -7.57 9.73
C ARG A 145 4.85 -7.00 8.80
N ASP A 146 6.10 -7.18 9.19
CA ASP A 146 7.26 -6.55 8.56
C ASP A 146 8.07 -7.51 7.68
N ARG A 147 7.63 -8.77 7.53
CA ARG A 147 8.26 -9.76 6.64
C ARG A 147 7.47 -9.84 5.34
N HIS A 148 8.03 -9.34 4.26
CA HIS A 148 7.46 -9.50 2.92
C HIS A 148 7.79 -10.90 2.40
N VAL A 149 6.80 -11.61 1.91
CA VAL A 149 6.96 -12.87 1.18
C VAL A 149 6.34 -12.72 -0.20
N GLN A 150 7.14 -12.95 -1.24
CA GLN A 150 6.69 -12.96 -2.62
C GLN A 150 6.73 -14.39 -3.14
N VAL A 151 5.62 -14.85 -3.70
CA VAL A 151 5.51 -16.13 -4.42
C VAL A 151 5.25 -15.82 -5.88
N ALA A 152 6.09 -16.33 -6.78
CA ALA A 152 5.89 -16.20 -8.22
C ALA A 152 5.68 -17.58 -8.85
N LEU A 153 4.54 -17.76 -9.50
CA LEU A 153 4.14 -18.97 -10.22
C LEU A 153 4.17 -18.68 -11.72
N HIS A 154 5.15 -19.26 -12.42
CA HIS A 154 5.26 -19.18 -13.87
C HIS A 154 4.46 -20.31 -14.49
N ILE A 155 3.66 -19.99 -15.51
CA ILE A 155 2.89 -20.94 -16.29
C ILE A 155 3.62 -21.15 -17.62
N ASP A 156 4.32 -22.26 -17.73
CA ASP A 156 5.01 -22.67 -18.95
C ASP A 156 3.97 -23.12 -20.00
N PRO A 157 3.88 -22.44 -21.16
CA PRO A 157 2.90 -22.78 -22.19
C PRO A 157 3.06 -24.21 -22.71
N PHE A 158 4.27 -24.78 -22.69
CA PHE A 158 4.50 -26.16 -23.13
C PHE A 158 3.97 -27.18 -22.12
N ARG A 159 4.12 -26.93 -20.82
CA ARG A 159 3.56 -27.79 -19.78
C ARG A 159 2.05 -27.67 -19.68
N ALA A 160 1.51 -26.51 -20.02
CA ALA A 160 0.09 -26.25 -20.08
C ALA A 160 -0.57 -26.68 -21.42
N THR A 161 0.18 -27.18 -22.40
CA THR A 161 -0.33 -27.44 -23.77
C THR A 161 -1.49 -28.44 -23.79
N ASP A 162 -1.50 -29.42 -22.88
CA ASP A 162 -2.55 -30.43 -22.78
C ASP A 162 -3.74 -29.99 -21.90
N LEU A 163 -3.69 -28.78 -21.34
CA LEU A 163 -4.72 -28.22 -20.47
C LEU A 163 -5.52 -27.14 -21.20
N THR A 164 -6.82 -27.12 -20.93
CA THR A 164 -7.65 -25.97 -21.30
C THR A 164 -7.31 -24.78 -20.41
N GLY A 165 -7.54 -23.55 -20.91
CA GLY A 165 -7.35 -22.34 -20.10
C GLY A 165 -8.17 -22.33 -18.80
N ALA A 166 -9.31 -23.04 -18.76
CA ALA A 166 -10.10 -23.22 -17.54
C ALA A 166 -9.41 -24.13 -16.51
N GLN A 167 -8.74 -25.20 -16.96
CA GLN A 167 -7.96 -26.08 -16.09
C GLN A 167 -6.72 -25.39 -15.54
N VAL A 168 -6.02 -24.62 -16.37
CA VAL A 168 -4.88 -23.80 -15.92
C VAL A 168 -5.35 -22.82 -14.84
N ARG A 169 -6.42 -22.07 -15.10
CA ARG A 169 -7.00 -21.13 -14.12
C ARG A 169 -7.44 -21.81 -12.83
N SER A 170 -8.08 -22.98 -12.92
CA SER A 170 -8.48 -23.74 -11.74
C SER A 170 -7.29 -24.20 -10.90
N THR A 171 -6.17 -24.55 -11.54
CA THR A 171 -4.95 -24.99 -10.86
C THR A 171 -4.25 -23.83 -10.17
N VAL A 172 -4.18 -22.67 -10.85
CA VAL A 172 -3.71 -21.42 -10.27
C VAL A 172 -4.53 -21.08 -9.02
N LEU A 173 -5.86 -20.97 -9.15
CA LEU A 173 -6.74 -20.62 -8.03
C LEU A 173 -6.63 -21.58 -6.86
N ALA A 174 -6.57 -22.90 -7.12
CA ALA A 174 -6.38 -23.89 -6.06
C ALA A 174 -5.04 -23.71 -5.32
N THR A 175 -3.98 -23.31 -6.04
CA THR A 175 -2.67 -23.03 -5.44
C THR A 175 -2.70 -21.73 -4.64
N GLU A 176 -3.32 -20.67 -5.17
CA GLU A 176 -3.52 -19.40 -4.45
C GLU A 176 -4.30 -19.60 -3.14
N ASP A 177 -5.38 -20.39 -3.20
CA ASP A 177 -6.21 -20.73 -2.05
C ASP A 177 -5.39 -21.51 -1.01
N ALA A 178 -4.63 -22.53 -1.41
CA ALA A 178 -3.78 -23.31 -0.50
C ALA A 178 -2.70 -22.47 0.19
N LEU A 179 -2.06 -21.54 -0.55
CA LEU A 179 -1.08 -20.60 0.01
C LEU A 179 -1.75 -19.63 1.00
N SER A 180 -2.93 -19.10 0.63
CA SER A 180 -3.68 -18.15 1.46
C SER A 180 -4.23 -18.80 2.72
N ASP A 181 -4.70 -20.04 2.63
CA ASP A 181 -5.15 -20.85 3.76
C ASP A 181 -4.00 -21.14 4.72
N THR A 182 -2.81 -21.45 4.21
CA THR A 182 -1.60 -21.62 5.03
C THR A 182 -1.33 -20.38 5.88
N VAL A 183 -1.37 -19.18 5.31
CA VAL A 183 -1.15 -17.93 6.05
C VAL A 183 -2.28 -17.65 7.05
N ARG A 184 -3.52 -17.87 6.63
CA ARG A 184 -4.73 -17.58 7.40
C ARG A 184 -4.86 -18.49 8.62
N GLU A 185 -4.65 -19.79 8.45
CA GLU A 185 -4.82 -20.82 9.49
C GLU A 185 -3.75 -20.73 10.57
N ASN A 186 -2.55 -20.27 10.20
CA ASN A 186 -1.47 -19.98 11.14
C ASN A 186 -1.54 -18.56 11.72
N HIS A 187 -2.57 -17.76 11.37
CA HIS A 187 -2.72 -16.36 11.78
C HIS A 187 -1.46 -15.50 11.55
N ALA A 188 -0.65 -15.88 10.56
CA ALA A 188 0.72 -15.43 10.43
C ALA A 188 0.86 -14.16 9.58
N GLY A 189 -0.19 -13.76 8.85
CA GLY A 189 -0.05 -12.69 7.89
C GLY A 189 -1.32 -12.30 7.15
N LEU A 190 -1.12 -11.51 6.09
CA LEU A 190 -2.15 -11.06 5.16
C LEU A 190 -1.65 -11.21 3.73
N LEU A 191 -2.51 -11.70 2.84
CA LEU A 191 -2.35 -11.52 1.40
C LEU A 191 -2.70 -10.07 1.08
N VAL A 192 -1.74 -9.30 0.56
CA VAL A 192 -1.95 -7.86 0.32
C VAL A 192 -2.12 -7.55 -1.16
N ALA A 193 -1.52 -8.35 -2.05
CA ALA A 193 -1.67 -8.19 -3.49
C ALA A 193 -1.51 -9.53 -4.24
N VAL A 194 -2.28 -9.71 -5.30
CA VAL A 194 -2.11 -10.75 -6.32
C VAL A 194 -1.98 -10.06 -7.67
N VAL A 195 -0.91 -10.34 -8.39
CA VAL A 195 -0.60 -9.77 -9.70
C VAL A 195 -0.68 -10.87 -10.74
N HIS A 196 -1.63 -10.77 -11.66
CA HIS A 196 -1.70 -11.62 -12.85
C HIS A 196 -1.14 -10.83 -14.02
N ARG A 197 0.05 -11.22 -14.48
CA ARG A 197 0.68 -10.65 -15.67
C ARG A 197 0.52 -11.62 -16.83
N GLY A 198 -0.08 -11.14 -17.92
CA GLY A 198 -0.10 -11.88 -19.17
C GLY A 198 1.27 -11.81 -19.86
N GLY A 199 1.70 -12.89 -20.50
CA GLY A 199 2.82 -12.84 -21.42
C GLY A 199 2.50 -11.93 -22.61
N GLU A 200 3.31 -10.89 -22.86
CA GLU A 200 3.19 -10.06 -24.07
C GLU A 200 3.60 -10.85 -25.33
N GLY A 201 2.65 -11.49 -26.00
CA GLY A 201 2.95 -12.18 -27.25
C GLY A 201 3.42 -11.22 -28.35
N THR A 202 4.72 -11.14 -28.62
CA THR A 202 5.29 -10.43 -29.79
C THR A 202 5.49 -11.34 -31.00
N GLY A 203 4.75 -12.45 -31.12
CA GLY A 203 4.90 -13.36 -32.26
C GLY A 203 4.62 -12.63 -33.57
N GLU A 204 5.61 -12.57 -34.48
CA GLU A 204 5.38 -12.05 -35.83
C GLU A 204 4.25 -12.86 -36.49
N PRO A 205 3.23 -12.19 -37.06
CA PRO A 205 2.11 -12.88 -37.70
C PRO A 205 2.62 -13.80 -38.82
N GLY A 206 2.23 -15.07 -38.77
CA GLY A 206 2.58 -16.09 -39.77
C GLY A 206 3.81 -16.95 -39.49
N SER A 207 4.46 -16.80 -38.32
CA SER A 207 5.62 -17.64 -37.94
C SER A 207 5.26 -19.06 -37.48
N GLY A 208 3.97 -19.37 -37.27
CA GLY A 208 3.54 -20.63 -36.64
C GLY A 208 3.93 -20.77 -35.17
N LEU A 209 4.54 -19.71 -34.61
CA LEU A 209 4.91 -19.52 -33.20
C LEU A 209 4.05 -18.43 -32.57
N GLU A 210 2.87 -18.15 -33.15
CA GLU A 210 1.88 -17.24 -32.56
C GLU A 210 1.48 -17.78 -31.18
N GLY A 211 1.91 -17.10 -30.12
CA GLY A 211 1.72 -17.54 -28.73
C GLY A 211 2.82 -18.42 -28.14
N VAL A 212 3.89 -18.73 -28.89
CA VAL A 212 5.04 -19.47 -28.36
C VAL A 212 6.09 -18.48 -27.87
N GLY A 213 6.12 -18.22 -26.55
CA GLY A 213 7.28 -17.55 -26.00
C GLY A 213 7.27 -16.97 -24.59
N LEU A 214 6.17 -16.90 -23.83
CA LEU A 214 6.23 -16.25 -22.51
C LEU A 214 5.38 -16.94 -21.47
N ASP A 215 5.97 -17.12 -20.30
CA ASP A 215 5.28 -17.64 -19.12
C ASP A 215 4.30 -16.57 -18.62
N ASP A 216 3.01 -16.90 -18.52
CA ASP A 216 2.11 -16.11 -17.68
C ASP A 216 2.62 -16.21 -16.24
N VAL A 217 2.63 -15.10 -15.50
CA VAL A 217 3.12 -15.09 -14.13
C VAL A 217 2.05 -14.62 -13.18
N VAL A 218 1.79 -15.42 -12.16
CA VAL A 218 0.97 -15.05 -11.02
C VAL A 218 1.88 -14.80 -9.83
N THR A 219 1.88 -13.56 -9.33
CA THR A 219 2.69 -13.16 -8.18
C THR A 219 1.80 -12.84 -7.00
N LEU A 220 1.99 -13.54 -5.88
CA LEU A 220 1.30 -13.30 -4.62
C LEU A 220 2.25 -12.58 -3.65
N HIS A 221 1.77 -11.52 -3.02
CA HIS A 221 2.50 -10.76 -2.01
C HIS A 221 1.82 -10.91 -0.66
N TYR A 222 2.54 -11.47 0.30
CA TYR A 222 2.13 -11.58 1.68
C TYR A 222 2.99 -10.69 2.57
N TYR A 223 2.38 -10.15 3.62
CA TYR A 223 3.12 -9.61 4.76
C TYR A 223 2.84 -10.47 5.97
N LEU A 224 3.91 -11.06 6.51
CA LEU A 224 3.89 -11.94 7.65
C LEU A 224 4.50 -11.24 8.87
N GLY A 225 4.07 -11.66 10.06
CA GLY A 225 4.59 -11.18 11.33
C GLY A 225 4.00 -11.98 12.48
N ALA A 226 4.63 -11.87 13.65
CA ALA A 226 4.05 -12.42 14.85
C ALA A 226 2.66 -11.80 15.06
N ALA A 227 1.64 -12.60 15.32
CA ALA A 227 0.35 -12.08 15.71
C ALA A 227 0.57 -11.17 16.93
N SER A 228 0.45 -9.85 16.76
CA SER A 228 0.48 -8.95 17.90
C SER A 228 -0.73 -9.35 18.72
N GLY A 229 -0.50 -10.10 19.81
CA GLY A 229 -1.56 -10.46 20.73
C GLY A 229 -2.31 -9.18 21.06
N ALA A 230 -3.62 -9.17 20.82
CA ALA A 230 -4.48 -8.09 21.26
C ALA A 230 -4.22 -7.86 22.75
N VAL A 231 -3.46 -6.83 23.09
CA VAL A 231 -3.38 -6.32 24.46
C VAL A 231 -4.72 -5.59 24.67
N SER A 232 -5.77 -6.39 24.85
CA SER A 232 -7.02 -5.93 25.44
C SER A 232 -6.75 -5.64 26.92
N GLY A 233 -7.37 -4.57 27.41
CA GLY A 233 -6.94 -3.81 28.57
C GLY A 233 -6.61 -4.60 29.83
N ALA A 234 -5.50 -4.22 30.45
CA ALA A 234 -5.26 -4.38 31.87
C ALA A 234 -4.65 -3.08 32.40
N SER A 235 -5.52 -2.17 32.83
CA SER A 235 -5.18 -1.24 33.90
C SER A 235 -4.87 -2.07 35.15
N GLY A 236 -3.60 -2.21 35.50
CA GLY A 236 -3.15 -2.94 36.68
C GLY A 236 -1.71 -2.57 37.02
N ASP A 237 -1.53 -2.10 38.25
CA ASP A 237 -0.31 -1.56 38.84
C ASP A 237 1.03 -2.20 38.43
N ALA A 238 2.01 -1.34 38.21
CA ALA A 238 3.40 -1.70 38.00
C ALA A 238 4.02 -2.27 39.28
N ALA A 239 4.29 -3.57 39.29
CA ALA A 239 5.28 -4.17 40.18
C ALA A 239 6.54 -4.51 39.37
N SER A 240 7.63 -3.85 39.72
CA SER A 240 8.96 -4.01 39.11
C SER A 240 9.56 -5.38 39.46
N GLY A 241 9.91 -6.18 38.44
CA GLY A 241 10.74 -7.37 38.61
C GLY A 241 10.61 -8.36 37.47
N GLU A 242 11.72 -8.59 36.75
CA GLU A 242 11.96 -9.73 35.83
C GLU A 242 11.14 -9.79 34.52
N VAL A 243 11.49 -8.99 33.51
CA VAL A 243 10.90 -9.08 32.14
C VAL A 243 11.87 -9.59 31.07
N SER A 244 13.17 -9.77 31.35
CA SER A 244 14.14 -9.99 30.25
C SER A 244 14.21 -11.43 29.69
N ALA A 245 13.86 -12.47 30.47
CA ALA A 245 13.95 -13.86 30.01
C ALA A 245 12.70 -14.31 29.22
N GLY A 246 11.52 -13.85 29.64
CA GLY A 246 10.25 -14.19 29.00
C GLY A 246 10.09 -13.54 27.61
N ALA A 247 10.53 -12.29 27.45
CA ALA A 247 10.47 -11.60 26.16
C ALA A 247 11.38 -12.23 25.10
N SER A 248 12.57 -12.70 25.50
CA SER A 248 13.50 -13.39 24.60
C SER A 248 12.98 -14.77 24.18
N ALA A 249 12.34 -15.52 25.08
CA ALA A 249 11.74 -16.81 24.76
C ALA A 249 10.50 -16.67 23.86
N ALA A 250 9.66 -15.66 24.11
CA ALA A 250 8.50 -15.36 23.28
C ALA A 250 8.90 -14.90 21.87
N ALA A 251 9.92 -14.05 21.75
CA ALA A 251 10.47 -13.63 20.46
C ALA A 251 11.07 -14.82 19.69
N GLY A 252 11.79 -15.73 20.37
CA GLY A 252 12.32 -16.94 19.77
C GLY A 252 11.24 -17.92 19.30
N ALA A 253 10.16 -18.08 20.07
CA ALA A 253 9.02 -18.90 19.68
C ALA A 253 8.27 -18.33 18.46
N ALA A 254 8.02 -17.01 18.44
CA ALA A 254 7.37 -16.34 17.32
C ALA A 254 8.21 -16.40 16.03
N ALA A 255 9.54 -16.28 16.14
CA ALA A 255 10.43 -16.47 14.99
C ALA A 255 10.36 -17.91 14.46
N THR A 256 10.33 -18.90 15.35
CA THR A 256 10.22 -20.32 14.96
C THR A 256 8.89 -20.63 14.28
N GLU A 257 7.81 -20.00 14.73
CA GLU A 257 6.47 -20.10 14.12
C GLU A 257 6.45 -19.49 12.71
N LEU A 258 7.06 -18.31 12.54
CA LEU A 258 7.18 -17.68 11.23
C LEU A 258 8.01 -18.51 10.24
N ASP A 259 9.13 -19.06 10.68
CA ASP A 259 9.96 -19.97 9.87
C ASP A 259 9.18 -21.23 9.46
N HIS A 260 8.33 -21.77 10.36
CA HIS A 260 7.48 -22.90 10.04
C HIS A 260 6.47 -22.56 8.93
N VAL A 261 5.84 -21.39 9.00
CA VAL A 261 4.90 -20.92 7.97
C VAL A 261 5.61 -20.74 6.63
N ILE A 262 6.77 -20.08 6.61
CA ILE A 262 7.55 -19.88 5.37
C ILE A 262 7.95 -21.21 4.75
N ASN A 263 8.40 -22.18 5.55
CA ASN A 263 8.75 -23.51 5.06
C ASN A 263 7.51 -24.27 4.51
N THR A 264 6.34 -24.08 5.13
CA THR A 264 5.09 -24.65 4.63
C THR A 264 4.67 -24.02 3.30
N LEU A 265 4.79 -22.70 3.17
CA LEU A 265 4.58 -22.00 1.89
C LEU A 265 5.54 -22.52 0.82
N ARG A 266 6.84 -22.67 1.12
CA ARG A 266 7.81 -23.26 0.18
C ARG A 266 7.40 -24.67 -0.25
N ALA A 267 6.99 -25.52 0.69
CA ALA A 267 6.52 -26.86 0.37
C ALA A 267 5.29 -26.85 -0.55
N THR A 268 4.34 -25.94 -0.34
CA THR A 268 3.19 -25.76 -1.24
C THR A 268 3.62 -25.26 -2.62
N VAL A 269 4.54 -24.30 -2.68
CA VAL A 269 5.10 -23.77 -3.94
C VAL A 269 5.82 -24.87 -4.73
N ASP A 270 6.54 -25.78 -4.06
CA ASP A 270 7.24 -26.90 -4.68
C ASP A 270 6.28 -27.94 -5.31
N THR A 271 4.98 -27.90 -4.99
CA THR A 271 3.96 -28.73 -5.65
C THR A 271 3.49 -28.15 -6.99
N TRP A 272 3.99 -26.97 -7.39
CA TRP A 272 3.62 -26.35 -8.65
C TRP A 272 4.18 -27.12 -9.85
N GLU A 273 3.30 -27.61 -10.73
CA GLU A 273 3.69 -28.46 -11.86
C GLU A 273 3.67 -27.76 -13.22
N LEU A 274 2.95 -26.63 -13.34
CA LEU A 274 2.70 -25.97 -14.63
C LEU A 274 3.84 -25.09 -15.12
N GLY A 275 4.93 -24.94 -14.37
CA GLY A 275 6.10 -24.17 -14.78
C GLY A 275 7.08 -23.98 -13.63
N ALA A 276 7.91 -22.95 -13.73
CA ALA A 276 8.81 -22.59 -12.63
C ALA A 276 8.03 -21.94 -11.48
N ALA A 277 8.48 -22.13 -10.25
CA ALA A 277 7.96 -21.41 -9.11
C ALA A 277 9.10 -20.92 -8.22
N SER A 278 8.89 -19.80 -7.55
CA SER A 278 9.86 -19.26 -6.60
C SER A 278 9.17 -18.58 -5.42
N LEU A 279 9.85 -18.60 -4.28
CA LEU A 279 9.47 -17.88 -3.08
C LEU A 279 10.68 -17.10 -2.57
N THR A 280 10.52 -15.80 -2.39
CA THR A 280 11.51 -14.92 -1.76
C THR A 280 10.92 -14.27 -0.52
N ASP A 281 11.73 -14.04 0.51
CA ASP A 281 11.28 -13.42 1.75
C ASP A 281 12.32 -12.48 2.36
N ASP A 282 11.89 -11.25 2.65
CA ASP A 282 12.76 -10.15 3.07
C ASP A 282 12.07 -9.30 4.16
N ALA A 283 12.86 -8.57 4.95
CA ALA A 283 12.31 -7.61 5.90
C ALA A 283 11.94 -6.31 5.17
N ASP A 284 10.68 -5.90 5.27
CA ASP A 284 10.14 -4.68 4.66
C ASP A 284 9.06 -4.05 5.56
N PRO A 285 9.45 -3.37 6.66
CA PRO A 285 8.50 -2.73 7.58
C PRO A 285 7.73 -1.56 6.96
N THR A 286 8.21 -1.04 5.82
CA THR A 286 7.59 0.10 5.11
C THR A 286 6.63 -0.32 4.00
N TRP A 287 6.53 -1.62 3.75
CA TRP A 287 5.79 -2.22 2.65
C TRP A 287 6.19 -1.69 1.26
N SER A 288 7.46 -1.29 1.12
CA SER A 288 8.02 -0.67 -0.08
C SER A 288 7.85 -1.54 -1.34
N ALA A 289 7.88 -2.88 -1.20
CA ALA A 289 7.76 -3.81 -2.32
C ALA A 289 6.39 -3.75 -3.03
N VAL A 290 5.34 -3.30 -2.33
CA VAL A 290 3.97 -3.26 -2.86
C VAL A 290 3.42 -1.85 -3.05
N GLN A 291 4.18 -0.80 -2.66
CA GLN A 291 3.71 0.60 -2.74
C GLN A 291 3.29 1.03 -4.15
N ARG A 292 3.88 0.43 -5.20
CA ARG A 292 3.52 0.72 -6.60
C ARG A 292 2.07 0.35 -6.96
N PHE A 293 1.41 -0.49 -6.16
CA PHE A 293 0.01 -0.87 -6.36
C PHE A 293 -0.97 0.08 -5.63
N ARG A 294 -0.46 1.12 -4.97
CA ARG A 294 -1.27 2.25 -4.48
C ARG A 294 -1.52 3.20 -5.65
N VAL A 295 -2.70 3.10 -6.25
CA VAL A 295 -3.13 3.93 -7.40
C VAL A 295 -4.40 4.67 -7.06
#